data_AF-A0A381I4X1-F1
#
_entry.id   AF-A0A381I4X1-F1
#
_cell.length_a   1.000
_cell.length_b   1.000
_cell.length_c   1.000
_cell.angle_alpha   90.00
_cell.angle_beta   90.00
_cell.angle_gamma   90.00
#
_symmetry.space_group_name_H-M   'P 1'
#
loop_
_entity.id
_entity.type
_entity.pdbx_description
1 polymer ?
#
loop_
_entity_poly.entity_id
_entity_poly.type
_entity_poly.pdbx_seq_one_letter_code
_entity_poly.pdbx_strand_id
1 'polypeptide(L)'
;MITNDKRIRIITGHYGSGKSEFAMNYVVKLRDMVSGKVAIADLDVVNVYFRTREKKELMKSLGIQPIDSSINAPTLDLPAVSAEVMSPMVDHSYNSVIDLGGDNVGARVIGRFSHLLKEGDYDMLFVINANREKTQTSEEVIQYIKEIENLLN
;
A
#
# COMPACT_ATOMS: atom_id res chain seq x y z
N MET A 1 -17.30 5.68 5.02
CA MET A 1 -16.93 5.28 3.64
C MET A 1 -15.52 5.74 3.21
N ILE A 2 -14.79 6.54 4.00
CA ILE A 2 -13.30 6.56 4.06
C ILE A 2 -12.91 6.80 5.54
N THR A 3 -13.69 7.67 6.21
CA THR A 3 -13.60 7.99 7.64
C THR A 3 -13.99 6.86 8.60
N ASN A 4 -14.65 5.80 8.10
CA ASN A 4 -14.97 4.62 8.91
C ASN A 4 -13.88 3.55 8.84
N ASP A 5 -12.98 3.70 7.86
CA ASP A 5 -11.88 2.78 7.62
C ASP A 5 -10.84 2.97 8.73
N LYS A 6 -10.11 1.91 9.03
CA LYS A 6 -9.04 1.91 10.02
C LYS A 6 -7.90 2.82 9.58
N ARG A 7 -7.13 3.24 10.57
CA ARG A 7 -6.08 4.25 10.42
C ARG A 7 -5.05 3.88 9.35
N ILE A 8 -4.65 2.60 9.30
CA ILE A 8 -3.77 2.05 8.28
C ILE A 8 -4.63 1.41 7.18
N ARG A 9 -4.57 1.92 5.95
CA ARG A 9 -5.20 1.29 4.78
C ARG A 9 -4.12 0.69 3.89
N ILE A 10 -4.16 -0.61 3.71
CA ILE A 10 -3.28 -1.34 2.81
C ILE A 10 -4.04 -1.56 1.52
N ILE A 11 -3.54 -0.99 0.42
CA ILE A 11 -4.10 -1.15 -0.91
C ILE A 11 -3.27 -2.21 -1.63
N THR A 12 -3.93 -3.27 -2.06
CA THR A 12 -3.29 -4.32 -2.86
C THR A 12 -4.22 -4.73 -4.00
N GLY A 13 -3.78 -5.64 -4.85
CA GLY A 13 -4.57 -6.13 -5.98
C GLY A 13 -3.68 -6.66 -7.09
N HIS A 14 -4.26 -7.44 -7.99
CA HIS A 14 -3.53 -8.04 -9.11
C HIS A 14 -2.73 -6.99 -9.90
N TYR A 15 -1.59 -7.38 -10.48
CA TYR A 15 -0.82 -6.51 -11.37
C TYR A 15 -1.71 -5.90 -12.47
N GLY A 16 -1.60 -4.58 -12.67
CA GLY A 16 -2.38 -3.85 -13.68
C GLY A 16 -3.85 -3.63 -13.33
N SER A 17 -4.26 -3.86 -12.08
CA SER A 17 -5.60 -3.57 -11.56
C SER A 17 -5.90 -2.07 -11.37
N GLY A 18 -4.86 -1.22 -11.30
CA GLY A 18 -5.00 0.20 -10.99
C GLY A 18 -4.75 0.56 -9.52
N LYS A 19 -4.23 -0.38 -8.70
CA LYS A 19 -3.98 -0.21 -7.27
C LYS A 19 -3.21 1.08 -6.89
N SER A 20 -2.14 1.44 -7.60
CA SER A 20 -1.35 2.64 -7.30
C SER A 20 -2.13 3.93 -7.56
N GLU A 21 -2.91 3.98 -8.64
CA GLU A 21 -3.77 5.12 -8.95
C GLU A 21 -4.92 5.23 -7.95
N PHE A 22 -5.49 4.10 -7.53
CA PHE A 22 -6.47 4.06 -6.45
C PHE A 22 -5.87 4.58 -5.14
N ALA A 23 -4.69 4.11 -4.74
CA ALA A 23 -4.02 4.52 -3.50
C ALA A 23 -3.74 6.03 -3.48
N MET A 24 -3.30 6.59 -4.60
CA MET A 24 -3.06 8.04 -4.76
C MET A 24 -4.35 8.86 -4.61
N ASN A 25 -5.42 8.49 -5.32
CA ASN A 25 -6.69 9.19 -5.21
C ASN A 25 -7.31 9.03 -3.81
N TYR A 26 -7.17 7.85 -3.22
CA TYR A 26 -7.65 7.56 -1.87
C TYR A 26 -6.93 8.45 -0.85
N VAL A 27 -5.60 8.54 -0.87
CA VAL A 27 -4.86 9.35 0.12
C VAL A 27 -5.14 10.85 -0.01
N VAL A 28 -5.31 11.34 -1.25
CA VAL A 28 -5.71 12.74 -1.50
C VAL A 28 -7.09 13.00 -0.90
N LYS A 29 -8.05 12.11 -1.14
CA LYS A 29 -9.39 12.26 -0.57
C LYS A 29 -9.41 12.12 0.95
N LEU A 30 -8.59 11.22 1.50
CA LEU A 30 -8.41 11.03 2.94
C LEU A 30 -7.89 12.30 3.61
N ARG A 31 -6.89 12.96 3.00
CA ARG A 31 -6.30 14.21 3.50
C ARG A 31 -7.35 15.31 3.72
N ASP A 32 -8.34 15.42 2.83
CA ASP A 32 -9.44 16.39 2.95
C ASP A 32 -10.41 16.07 4.11
N MET A 33 -10.41 14.84 4.60
CA MET A 33 -11.42 14.33 5.54
C MET A 33 -10.92 14.15 6.97
N VAL A 34 -9.60 14.09 7.16
CA VAL A 34 -9.01 13.78 8.48
C VAL A 34 -8.13 14.91 8.98
N SER A 35 -8.05 15.02 10.29
CA SER A 35 -7.03 15.81 10.98
C SER A 35 -5.79 14.95 11.27
N GLY A 36 -4.68 15.59 11.62
CA GLY A 36 -3.43 14.89 11.92
C GLY A 36 -2.56 14.64 10.70
N LYS A 37 -1.53 13.80 10.86
CA LYS A 37 -0.56 13.52 9.81
C LYS A 37 -1.14 12.52 8.82
N VAL A 38 -0.84 12.67 7.53
CA VAL A 38 -1.26 11.73 6.49
C VAL A 38 -0.02 11.32 5.71
N ALA A 39 0.17 10.01 5.54
CA ALA A 39 1.30 9.46 4.81
C ALA A 39 0.83 8.47 3.75
N ILE A 40 1.59 8.39 2.66
CA ILE A 40 1.46 7.35 1.65
C ILE A 40 2.81 6.65 1.49
N ALA A 41 2.83 5.34 1.69
CA ALA A 41 4.01 4.50 1.46
C ALA A 41 3.84 3.68 0.18
N ASP A 42 4.81 3.75 -0.71
CA ASP A 42 4.86 2.93 -1.92
C ASP A 42 5.78 1.74 -1.67
N LEU A 43 5.17 0.59 -1.39
CA LEU A 43 5.84 -0.69 -1.15
C LEU A 43 5.81 -1.62 -2.38
N ASP A 44 5.35 -1.15 -3.54
CA ASP A 44 5.47 -1.90 -4.79
C ASP A 44 6.90 -1.79 -5.33
N VAL A 45 7.74 -2.71 -4.87
CA VAL A 45 9.15 -2.80 -5.26
C VAL A 45 9.36 -3.19 -6.73
N VAL A 46 8.32 -3.72 -7.40
CA VAL A 46 8.37 -4.05 -8.82
C VAL A 46 8.06 -2.81 -9.65
N ASN A 47 7.03 -2.05 -9.28
CA ASN A 47 6.56 -0.88 -10.01
C ASN A 47 6.50 0.36 -9.11
N VAL A 48 7.67 0.78 -8.62
CA VAL A 48 7.79 1.99 -7.80
C VAL A 48 7.14 3.18 -8.52
N TYR A 49 6.04 3.66 -7.97
CA TYR A 49 5.24 4.75 -8.48
C TYR A 49 5.89 6.10 -8.20
N PHE A 50 6.50 6.27 -7.01
CA PHE A 50 7.15 7.53 -6.59
C PHE A 50 8.55 7.77 -7.17
N ARG A 51 8.92 7.12 -8.28
CA ARG A 51 10.26 7.29 -8.90
C ARG A 51 10.64 8.75 -9.19
N THR A 52 9.67 9.60 -9.51
CA THR A 52 9.95 10.99 -9.85
C THR A 52 9.81 11.90 -8.63
N ARG A 53 10.71 12.88 -8.55
CA ARG A 53 10.64 13.96 -7.56
C ARG A 53 9.30 14.70 -7.64
N GLU A 54 8.79 14.91 -8.85
CA GLU A 54 7.53 15.62 -9.10
C GLU A 54 6.34 15.00 -8.36
N LYS A 55 6.20 13.66 -8.40
CA LYS A 55 5.11 12.98 -7.68
C LYS A 55 5.25 13.13 -6.16
N LYS A 56 6.48 13.08 -5.64
CA LYS A 56 6.74 13.31 -4.21
C LYS A 56 6.42 14.74 -3.80
N GLU A 57 6.86 15.72 -4.58
CA GLU A 57 6.59 17.13 -4.30
C GLU A 57 5.09 17.47 -4.43
N LEU A 58 4.37 16.83 -5.35
CA LEU A 58 2.92 16.93 -5.42
C LEU A 58 2.27 16.47 -4.10
N MET A 59 2.61 15.28 -3.60
CA MET A 59 2.05 14.79 -2.33
C MET A 59 2.38 15.74 -1.17
N LYS A 60 3.63 16.20 -1.07
CA LYS A 60 4.04 17.16 -0.04
C LYS A 60 3.25 18.46 -0.12
N SER A 61 3.02 18.99 -1.33
CA SER A 61 2.23 20.21 -1.54
C SER A 61 0.78 20.09 -1.07
N LEU A 62 0.24 18.86 -1.05
CA LEU A 62 -1.08 18.54 -0.53
C LEU A 62 -1.08 18.23 0.98
N GLY A 63 0.05 18.38 1.68
CA GLY A 63 0.17 18.05 3.10
C GLY A 63 0.15 16.55 3.39
N ILE A 64 0.60 15.75 2.43
CA ILE A 64 0.74 14.29 2.51
C ILE A 64 2.23 13.95 2.50
N GLN A 65 2.68 13.10 3.42
CA GLN A 65 4.06 12.63 3.46
C GLN A 65 4.24 11.41 2.55
N PRO A 66 4.92 11.52 1.38
CA PRO A 66 5.27 10.36 0.57
C PRO A 66 6.47 9.62 1.18
N ILE A 67 6.39 8.31 1.28
CA ILE A 67 7.43 7.42 1.78
C ILE A 67 7.78 6.42 0.68
N ASP A 68 9.07 6.31 0.39
CA ASP A 68 9.61 5.42 -0.66
C ASP A 68 9.93 4.04 -0.08
N SER A 69 9.74 2.99 -0.89
CA SER A 69 10.15 1.62 -0.56
C SER A 69 11.65 1.45 -0.54
N SER A 70 12.43 2.30 -1.19
CA SER A 70 13.85 2.03 -1.42
C SER A 70 14.78 2.84 -0.52
N ILE A 71 15.64 2.13 0.21
CA ILE A 71 17.00 2.61 0.43
C ILE A 71 17.72 2.35 -0.91
N ASN A 72 18.39 3.34 -1.50
CA ASN A 72 19.24 3.16 -2.68
C ASN A 72 20.37 2.16 -2.36
N ALA A 73 20.09 0.87 -2.43
CA ALA A 73 21.01 -0.22 -2.10
C ALA A 73 20.97 -1.25 -3.24
N PRO A 74 21.78 -1.06 -4.30
CA PRO A 74 21.76 -1.88 -5.51
C PRO A 74 22.27 -3.33 -5.35
N THR A 75 22.56 -3.79 -4.13
CA THR A 75 23.27 -5.05 -3.85
C THR A 75 22.52 -6.05 -2.96
N LEU A 76 21.25 -5.79 -2.60
CA LEU A 76 20.48 -6.71 -1.75
C LEU A 76 19.41 -7.49 -2.54
N ASP A 77 19.37 -8.81 -2.33
CA ASP A 77 18.40 -9.76 -2.93
C ASP A 77 16.93 -9.47 -2.53
N LEU A 78 16.72 -8.67 -1.49
CA LEU A 78 15.43 -8.15 -1.07
C LEU A 78 15.53 -6.63 -0.93
N PRO A 79 14.60 -5.85 -1.49
CA PRO A 79 14.59 -4.39 -1.33
C PRO A 79 14.66 -4.03 0.15
N ALA A 80 15.67 -3.25 0.51
CA ALA A 80 15.76 -2.69 1.85
C ALA A 80 14.65 -1.63 1.96
N VAL A 81 13.54 -2.03 2.60
CA VAL A 81 12.41 -1.13 2.86
C VAL A 81 12.86 -0.04 3.82
N SER A 82 12.65 1.23 3.45
CA SER A 82 13.00 2.37 4.29
C SER A 82 12.39 2.22 5.69
N ALA A 83 13.19 2.43 6.74
CA ALA A 83 12.70 2.45 8.12
C ALA A 83 11.61 3.51 8.34
N GLU A 84 11.54 4.52 7.46
CA GLU A 84 10.48 5.54 7.47
C GLU A 84 9.08 4.93 7.32
N VAL A 85 8.95 3.80 6.61
CA VAL A 85 7.69 3.05 6.44
C VAL A 85 7.11 2.59 7.77
N MET A 86 7.96 2.34 8.78
CA MET A 86 7.51 1.92 10.11
C MET A 86 6.85 3.06 10.89
N SER A 87 7.20 4.32 10.60
CA SER A 87 6.73 5.46 11.39
C SER A 87 5.20 5.61 11.36
N PRO A 88 4.52 5.59 10.20
CA PRO A 88 3.06 5.61 10.15
C PRO A 88 2.40 4.36 10.74
N MET A 89 3.11 3.24 10.85
CA MET A 89 2.57 2.02 11.47
C MET A 89 2.56 2.13 13.00
N VAL A 90 3.59 2.75 13.59
CA VAL A 90 3.78 2.84 15.06
C VAL A 90 3.20 4.13 15.66
N ASP A 91 3.33 5.28 14.98
CA ASP A 91 2.80 6.56 15.46
C ASP A 91 1.32 6.70 15.09
N HIS A 92 0.45 6.53 16.09
CA HIS A 92 -1.00 6.60 15.94
C HIS A 92 -1.53 8.01 15.56
N SER A 93 -0.69 9.05 15.50
CA SER A 93 -1.05 10.37 14.96
C SER A 93 -1.12 10.41 13.42
N TYR A 94 -0.64 9.36 12.74
CA TYR A 94 -0.72 9.22 11.29
C TYR A 94 -1.98 8.48 10.85
N ASN A 95 -2.62 8.96 9.79
CA ASN A 95 -3.43 8.15 8.89
C ASN A 95 -2.54 7.71 7.72
N SER A 96 -2.50 6.40 7.43
CA SER A 96 -1.56 5.85 6.46
C SER A 96 -2.28 5.13 5.33
N VAL A 97 -1.79 5.33 4.11
CA VAL A 97 -2.12 4.52 2.93
C VAL A 97 -0.84 3.81 2.48
N ILE A 98 -0.91 2.50 2.29
CA ILE A 98 0.22 1.68 1.84
C ILE A 98 -0.16 1.09 0.48
N ASP A 99 0.52 1.49 -0.59
CA ASP A 99 0.42 0.84 -1.89
C ASP A 99 1.32 -0.40 -1.88
N LEU A 100 0.71 -1.59 -1.94
CA LEU A 100 1.39 -2.87 -1.85
C LEU A 100 1.27 -3.64 -3.16
N GLY A 101 2.39 -4.23 -3.60
CA GLY A 101 2.39 -5.24 -4.66
C GLY A 101 1.35 -6.34 -4.39
N GLY A 102 0.66 -6.81 -5.43
CA GLY A 102 -0.34 -7.88 -5.29
C GLY A 102 0.17 -9.28 -5.56
N ASP A 103 1.48 -9.46 -5.68
CA ASP A 103 2.11 -10.75 -5.95
C ASP A 103 2.79 -11.30 -4.67
N ASN A 104 3.48 -12.43 -4.81
CA ASN A 104 4.26 -13.04 -3.74
C ASN A 104 5.29 -12.05 -3.14
N VAL A 105 5.83 -11.13 -3.95
CA VAL A 105 6.80 -10.14 -3.46
C VAL A 105 6.12 -9.16 -2.52
N GLY A 106 4.95 -8.62 -2.90
CA GLY A 106 4.18 -7.75 -2.02
C GLY A 106 3.74 -8.43 -0.73
N ALA A 107 3.29 -9.68 -0.81
CA ALA A 107 2.94 -10.50 0.36
C ALA A 107 4.13 -10.64 1.33
N ARG A 108 5.32 -10.95 0.83
CA ARG A 108 6.55 -11.02 1.66
C ARG A 108 6.93 -9.68 2.29
N VAL A 109 6.78 -8.58 1.53
CA VAL A 109 7.08 -7.24 2.04
C VAL A 109 6.19 -6.89 3.23
N ILE A 110 4.87 -7.08 3.11
CA ILE A 110 3.95 -6.77 4.22
C ILE A 110 4.09 -7.76 5.38
N GLY A 111 4.41 -9.03 5.11
CA GLY A 111 4.67 -10.05 6.12
C GLY A 111 5.77 -9.66 7.11
N ARG A 112 6.82 -8.93 6.65
CA ARG A 112 7.88 -8.39 7.51
C ARG A 112 7.37 -7.39 8.56
N PHE A 113 6.28 -6.69 8.26
CA PHE A 113 5.69 -5.65 9.11
C PHE A 113 4.43 -6.13 9.84
N SER A 114 4.03 -7.39 9.69
CA SER A 114 2.85 -7.98 10.34
C SER A 114 2.81 -7.74 11.86
N HIS A 115 3.96 -7.82 12.53
CA HIS A 115 4.10 -7.55 13.97
C HIS A 115 3.76 -6.10 14.38
N LEU A 116 3.74 -5.16 13.44
CA LEU A 116 3.33 -3.76 13.65
C LEU A 116 1.85 -3.53 13.33
N LEU A 117 1.22 -4.44 12.57
CA LEU A 117 -0.18 -4.35 12.16
C LEU A 117 -1.07 -5.02 13.20
N LYS A 118 -1.47 -4.26 14.23
CA LYS A 118 -2.34 -4.76 15.29
C LYS A 118 -3.75 -5.02 14.76
N GLU A 119 -4.38 -6.07 15.30
CA GLU A 119 -5.77 -6.39 15.00
C GLU A 119 -6.66 -5.16 15.29
N GLY A 120 -7.50 -4.80 14.32
CA GLY A 120 -8.41 -3.67 14.43
C GLY A 120 -7.80 -2.28 14.17
N ASP A 121 -6.51 -2.15 13.82
CA ASP A 121 -5.86 -0.87 13.45
C ASP A 121 -5.61 -0.72 11.93
N TYR A 122 -5.90 -1.76 11.13
CA TYR A 122 -5.74 -1.72 9.68
C TYR A 122 -6.93 -2.31 8.91
N ASP A 123 -7.12 -1.81 7.69
CA ASP A 123 -7.96 -2.41 6.65
C ASP A 123 -7.07 -2.80 5.45
N MET A 124 -7.33 -3.96 4.86
CA MET A 124 -6.70 -4.40 3.63
C MET A 124 -7.72 -4.38 2.50
N LEU A 125 -7.55 -3.43 1.57
CA LEU A 125 -8.44 -3.18 0.44
C LEU A 125 -7.85 -3.83 -0.82
N PHE A 126 -8.59 -4.78 -1.38
CA PHE A 126 -8.20 -5.49 -2.59
C PHE A 126 -8.84 -4.86 -3.83
N VAL A 127 -8.03 -4.23 -4.68
CA VAL A 127 -8.46 -3.55 -5.91
C VAL A 127 -8.63 -4.56 -7.03
N ILE A 128 -9.82 -4.61 -7.59
CA ILE A 128 -10.22 -5.53 -8.66
C ILE A 128 -10.48 -4.74 -9.93
N ASN A 129 -9.98 -5.24 -11.05
CA ASN A 129 -10.35 -4.76 -12.38
C ASN A 129 -10.98 -5.92 -13.16
N ALA A 130 -12.31 -5.94 -13.26
CA ALA A 130 -13.06 -7.01 -13.93
C ALA A 130 -12.75 -7.14 -15.44
N ASN A 131 -12.04 -6.17 -16.03
CA ASN A 131 -11.57 -6.24 -17.43
C ASN A 131 -10.21 -6.95 -17.57
N ARG A 132 -9.60 -7.43 -16.48
CA ARG A 132 -8.35 -8.20 -16.49
C ARG A 132 -8.61 -9.69 -16.37
N GLU A 133 -7.81 -10.48 -17.10
CA GLU A 133 -7.74 -11.93 -16.97
C GLU A 133 -7.52 -12.34 -15.49
N LYS A 134 -8.14 -13.45 -15.06
CA LYS A 134 -8.09 -13.99 -13.68
C LYS A 134 -8.79 -13.14 -12.61
N THR A 135 -9.51 -12.10 -13.01
CA THR A 135 -10.34 -11.29 -12.08
C THR A 135 -11.70 -10.95 -12.69
N GLN A 136 -12.17 -11.71 -13.68
CA GLN A 136 -13.39 -11.42 -14.44
C GLN A 136 -14.65 -11.87 -13.71
N THR A 137 -14.52 -12.87 -12.83
CA THR A 137 -15.60 -13.35 -11.98
C THR A 137 -15.23 -13.27 -10.49
N SER A 138 -16.25 -13.32 -9.63
CA SER A 138 -16.08 -13.38 -8.17
C SER A 138 -15.25 -14.59 -7.74
N GLU A 139 -15.43 -15.73 -8.41
CA GLU A 139 -14.73 -16.98 -8.09
C GLU A 139 -13.24 -16.85 -8.38
N GLU A 140 -12.87 -16.27 -9.52
CA GLU A 140 -11.47 -16.02 -9.89
C GLU A 140 -10.79 -15.05 -8.92
N VAL A 141 -11.49 -13.98 -8.52
CA VAL A 141 -10.98 -13.03 -7.52
C VAL A 141 -10.74 -13.72 -6.18
N ILE A 142 -11.71 -14.49 -5.69
CA ILE A 142 -11.57 -15.23 -4.42
C ILE A 142 -10.43 -16.24 -4.49
N GLN A 143 -10.31 -16.94 -5.62
CA GLN A 143 -9.23 -17.90 -5.84
C GLN A 143 -7.87 -17.21 -5.78
N TYR A 144 -7.73 -16.05 -6.43
CA TYR A 144 -6.48 -15.30 -6.42
C TYR A 144 -6.12 -14.75 -5.03
N ILE A 145 -7.09 -14.26 -4.26
CA ILE A 145 -6.87 -13.85 -2.86
C ILE A 145 -6.34 -15.03 -2.03
N LYS A 146 -6.97 -16.20 -2.14
CA LYS A 146 -6.54 -17.42 -1.43
C LYS A 146 -5.12 -17.86 -1.82
N GLU A 147 -4.74 -17.71 -3.08
CA GLU A 147 -3.38 -18.01 -3.54
C GLU A 147 -2.35 -17.11 -2.85
N ILE A 148 -2.64 -15.82 -2.71
CA ILE A 148 -1.77 -14.87 -1.98
C ILE A 148 -1.69 -15.23 -0.50
N GLU A 149 -2.83 -15.55 0.13
CA GLU A 149 -2.89 -15.95 1.55
C GLU A 149 -2.09 -17.22 1.82
N ASN A 150 -2.19 -18.23 0.96
CA ASN A 150 -1.47 -19.49 1.13
C ASN A 150 0.05 -19.34 0.98
N LEU A 151 0.53 -18.31 0.29
CA LEU A 151 1.96 -18.02 0.19
C LEU A 151 2.55 -17.42 1.48
N LEU A 152 1.70 -17.02 2.42
CA LEU A 152 2.08 -16.43 3.71
C LEU A 152 2.11 -17.43 4.87
N ASN A 153 1.66 -18.67 4.64
CA ASN A 153 1.67 -19.79 5.59
C ASN A 153 2.88 -20.71 5.36
#